data_AF-A0AA37UJP0-F1
#
_entry.id   AF-A0AA37UJP0-F1
#
_cell.length_a   1.000
_cell.length_b   1.000
_cell.length_c   1.000
_cell.angle_alpha   90.00
_cell.angle_beta   90.00
_cell.angle_gamma   90.00
#
_symmetry.space_group_name_H-M   'P 1'
#
loop_
_entity.id
_entity.type
_entity.pdbx_description
1 polymer ?
#
loop_
_entity_poly.entity_id
_entity_poly.type
_entity_poly.pdbx_seq_one_letter_code
_entity_poly.pdbx_strand_id
1 'polypeptide(L)'
;MDSKYLDELLNEKAKQSGTVAWSSDEYFASEHGQANSRVGLFEIKRDDKSPQPASWWPENNNLPSSTKRPLAGLKIVDLTRIIAAPVVSRDLAEMGASVMRVTSANITDMSSLHPDLNWGKWNCHLDLTRDEDKEKLRALIRDADVVVDGYRPGSMDKHGFSRQDIFDLVKDRQRGIIHLRENCYGWHGPWQKRGGWQQISDACCGVSLAYGKAMGLDEAVTPVFPNSDYWYVPRFLMRPK
;
A
#
# COMPACT_ATOMS: atom_id res chain seq x y z
N MET A 1 -2.84 33.32 -4.73
CA MET A 1 -1.96 32.22 -5.18
C MET A 1 -2.89 31.12 -5.69
N ASP A 2 -2.72 30.66 -6.93
CA ASP A 2 -3.63 29.68 -7.55
C ASP A 2 -3.40 28.27 -6.97
N SER A 3 -4.48 27.53 -6.69
CA SER A 3 -4.42 26.17 -6.15
C SER A 3 -3.76 25.20 -7.13
N LYS A 4 -3.96 25.40 -8.44
CA LYS A 4 -3.29 24.58 -9.47
C LYS A 4 -1.78 24.79 -9.49
N TYR A 5 -1.35 26.04 -9.34
CA TYR A 5 0.08 26.37 -9.21
C TYR A 5 0.70 25.71 -7.98
N LEU A 6 0.00 25.72 -6.84
CA LEU A 6 0.46 25.04 -5.62
C LEU A 6 0.52 23.52 -5.79
N ASP A 7 -0.47 22.91 -6.44
CA ASP A 7 -0.46 21.47 -6.74
C ASP A 7 0.76 21.07 -7.58
N GLU A 8 1.03 21.82 -8.65
CA GLU A 8 2.20 21.58 -9.52
C GLU A 8 3.52 21.83 -8.77
N LEU A 9 3.60 22.92 -8.01
CA LEU A 9 4.78 23.25 -7.21
C LEU A 9 5.11 22.13 -6.22
N LEU A 10 4.12 21.65 -5.48
CA LEU A 10 4.32 20.61 -4.47
C LEU A 10 4.71 19.27 -5.10
N ASN A 11 3.92 18.80 -6.06
CA ASN A 11 4.10 17.47 -6.64
C ASN A 11 5.29 17.39 -7.60
N GLU A 12 5.44 18.38 -8.48
CA GLU A 12 6.41 18.29 -9.58
C GLU A 12 7.77 18.86 -9.19
N LYS A 13 7.81 19.96 -8.43
CA LYS A 13 9.06 20.65 -8.07
C LYS A 13 9.57 20.24 -6.68
N ALA A 14 8.74 20.34 -5.64
CA ALA A 14 9.14 20.07 -4.27
C ALA A 14 9.12 18.58 -3.89
N LYS A 15 8.52 17.72 -4.71
CA LYS A 15 8.30 16.28 -4.45
C LYS A 15 7.58 15.99 -3.13
N GLN A 16 6.79 16.96 -2.67
CA GLN A 16 5.91 16.89 -1.51
C GLN A 16 4.50 16.50 -1.94
N SER A 17 3.79 15.82 -1.04
CA SER A 17 2.41 15.42 -1.28
C SER A 17 1.47 16.61 -1.16
N GLY A 18 0.68 16.86 -2.19
CA GLY A 18 -0.35 17.89 -2.24
C GLY A 18 -1.41 17.55 -3.27
N THR A 19 -2.58 18.15 -3.14
CA THR A 19 -3.63 18.11 -4.16
C THR A 19 -4.51 19.34 -4.04
N VAL A 20 -5.15 19.73 -5.15
CA VAL A 20 -6.34 20.58 -5.08
C VAL A 20 -7.47 19.78 -4.41
N ALA A 21 -8.36 20.46 -3.68
CA ALA A 21 -9.61 19.84 -3.24
C ALA A 21 -10.57 19.80 -4.43
N TRP A 22 -10.76 18.63 -5.01
CA TRP A 22 -11.68 18.41 -6.13
C TRP A 22 -13.05 18.03 -5.58
N SER A 23 -14.13 18.48 -6.20
CA SER A 23 -15.42 17.79 -6.03
C SER A 23 -15.37 16.40 -6.68
N SER A 24 -16.25 15.49 -6.26
CA SER A 24 -16.31 14.15 -6.86
C SER A 24 -16.61 14.23 -8.37
N ASP A 25 -17.47 15.15 -8.81
CA ASP A 25 -17.78 15.34 -10.22
C ASP A 25 -16.56 15.82 -11.02
N GLU A 26 -15.82 16.80 -10.51
CA GLU A 26 -14.59 17.27 -11.16
C GLU A 26 -13.52 16.17 -11.19
N TYR A 27 -13.38 15.39 -10.12
CA TYR A 27 -12.46 14.26 -10.07
C TYR A 27 -12.81 13.23 -11.16
N PHE A 28 -14.07 12.77 -11.24
CA PHE A 28 -14.47 11.80 -12.25
C PHE A 28 -14.46 12.35 -13.68
N ALA A 29 -14.59 13.67 -13.85
CA ALA A 29 -14.41 14.33 -15.14
C ALA A 29 -12.94 14.48 -15.55
N SER A 30 -12.00 14.50 -14.59
CA SER A 30 -10.56 14.62 -14.85
C SER A 30 -9.99 13.41 -15.59
N GLU A 31 -8.86 13.60 -16.30
CA GLU A 31 -8.13 12.51 -16.97
C GLU A 31 -7.77 11.39 -15.98
N HIS A 32 -7.39 11.74 -14.76
CA HIS A 32 -7.00 10.77 -13.74
C HIS A 32 -8.18 9.97 -13.19
N GLY A 33 -9.30 10.63 -12.88
CA GLY A 33 -10.51 9.94 -12.44
C GLY A 33 -11.13 9.07 -13.54
N GLN A 34 -11.06 9.49 -14.80
CA GLN A 34 -11.47 8.67 -15.94
C GLN A 34 -10.59 7.42 -16.10
N ALA A 35 -9.27 7.57 -15.98
CA ALA A 35 -8.33 6.45 -16.06
C ALA A 35 -8.57 5.41 -14.95
N ASN A 36 -8.94 5.85 -13.75
CA ASN A 36 -9.23 4.96 -12.63
C ASN A 36 -10.70 4.52 -12.57
N SER A 37 -11.58 5.06 -13.41
CA SER A 37 -13.03 4.82 -13.35
C SER A 37 -13.43 3.36 -13.54
N ARG A 38 -12.57 2.54 -14.17
CA ARG A 38 -12.83 1.12 -14.45
C ARG A 38 -12.07 0.16 -13.52
N VAL A 39 -11.24 0.70 -12.63
CA VAL A 39 -10.43 -0.09 -11.70
C VAL A 39 -11.33 -0.63 -10.59
N GLY A 40 -11.16 -1.91 -10.24
CA GLY A 40 -11.84 -2.53 -9.12
C GLY A 40 -11.28 -2.08 -7.77
N LEU A 41 -11.68 -2.72 -6.68
CA LEU A 41 -11.06 -2.48 -5.36
C LEU A 41 -9.56 -2.83 -5.37
N PHE A 42 -9.19 -3.83 -6.17
CA PHE A 42 -7.82 -4.24 -6.43
C PHE A 42 -7.70 -4.77 -7.86
N GLU A 43 -6.47 -4.85 -8.36
CA GLU A 43 -6.13 -5.49 -9.63
C GLU A 43 -5.16 -6.64 -9.38
N ILE A 44 -5.37 -7.76 -10.08
CA ILE A 44 -4.43 -8.89 -10.05
C ILE A 44 -3.68 -8.90 -11.38
N LYS A 45 -2.35 -8.80 -11.31
CA LYS A 45 -1.46 -8.90 -12.48
C LYS A 45 -0.59 -10.16 -12.33
N ARG A 46 -0.89 -11.19 -13.12
CA ARG A 46 -0.08 -12.41 -13.18
C ARG A 46 1.13 -12.18 -14.07
N ASP A 47 2.22 -12.87 -13.75
CA ASP A 47 3.34 -12.99 -14.69
C ASP A 47 3.13 -14.26 -15.53
N ASP A 48 2.63 -14.08 -16.74
CA ASP A 48 2.31 -15.19 -17.66
C ASP A 48 3.57 -15.97 -18.10
N LYS A 49 4.77 -15.43 -17.85
CA LYS A 49 6.04 -16.09 -18.14
C LYS A 49 6.57 -16.91 -16.96
N SER A 50 5.96 -16.78 -15.77
CA SER A 50 6.42 -17.52 -14.60
C SER A 50 6.14 -19.03 -14.77
N PRO A 51 7.17 -19.90 -14.66
CA PRO A 51 6.97 -21.35 -14.72
C PRO A 51 6.40 -21.91 -13.41
N GLN A 52 6.24 -21.08 -12.39
CA GLN A 52 5.89 -21.52 -11.04
C GLN A 52 4.38 -21.73 -10.90
N PRO A 53 3.92 -22.93 -10.49
CA PRO A 53 2.50 -23.20 -10.36
C PRO A 53 1.89 -22.46 -9.16
N ALA A 54 0.60 -22.14 -9.27
CA ALA A 54 -0.20 -21.78 -8.11
C ALA A 54 -0.21 -22.96 -7.12
N SER A 55 0.24 -22.73 -5.90
CA SER A 55 0.46 -23.77 -4.90
C SER A 55 0.16 -23.23 -3.50
N TRP A 56 -0.17 -24.14 -2.59
CA TRP A 56 -0.28 -23.83 -1.17
C TRP A 56 1.11 -23.61 -0.56
N TRP A 57 1.20 -22.77 0.45
CA TRP A 57 2.41 -22.69 1.28
C TRP A 57 2.59 -24.01 2.05
N PRO A 58 3.85 -24.38 2.39
CA PRO A 58 4.11 -25.61 3.13
C PRO A 58 3.40 -25.61 4.47
N GLU A 59 2.86 -26.77 4.86
CA GLU A 59 2.35 -26.96 6.20
C GLU A 59 3.48 -26.80 7.23
N ASN A 60 3.15 -26.16 8.34
CA ASN A 60 4.04 -26.06 9.49
C ASN A 60 3.49 -26.95 10.60
N ASN A 61 4.14 -28.07 10.88
CA ASN A 61 3.70 -29.01 11.91
C ASN A 61 3.61 -28.37 13.32
N ASN A 62 4.39 -27.32 13.59
CA ASN A 62 4.35 -26.61 14.86
C ASN A 62 3.20 -25.57 14.91
N LEU A 63 2.66 -25.17 13.75
CA LEU A 63 1.60 -24.18 13.59
C LEU A 63 0.66 -24.59 12.44
N PRO A 64 -0.11 -25.68 12.61
CA PRO A 64 -0.98 -26.17 11.54
C PRO A 64 -2.09 -25.17 11.25
N SER A 65 -2.49 -25.10 9.98
CA SER A 65 -3.66 -24.33 9.56
C SER A 65 -4.93 -24.93 10.17
N SER A 66 -5.88 -24.06 10.50
CA SER A 66 -7.18 -24.46 11.05
C SER A 66 -8.22 -23.41 10.73
N THR A 67 -9.50 -23.70 10.99
CA THR A 67 -10.58 -22.71 10.81
C THR A 67 -10.39 -21.45 11.67
N LYS A 68 -9.64 -21.53 12.77
CA LYS A 68 -9.29 -20.37 13.62
C LYS A 68 -8.04 -19.62 13.13
N ARG A 69 -7.18 -20.26 12.34
CA ARG A 69 -5.92 -19.72 11.82
C ARG A 69 -5.72 -20.17 10.37
N PRO A 70 -6.56 -19.69 9.43
CA PRO A 70 -6.55 -20.19 8.06
C PRO A 70 -5.25 -19.88 7.32
N LEU A 71 -4.50 -18.87 7.74
CA LEU A 71 -3.24 -18.46 7.13
C LEU A 71 -2.00 -18.96 7.89
N ALA A 72 -2.15 -19.88 8.84
CA ALA A 72 -1.00 -20.44 9.54
C ALA A 72 -0.02 -21.08 8.55
N GLY A 73 1.27 -20.74 8.70
CA GLY A 73 2.35 -21.17 7.82
C GLY A 73 2.68 -20.20 6.69
N LEU A 74 1.77 -19.30 6.31
CA LEU A 74 2.03 -18.26 5.30
C LEU A 74 3.05 -17.25 5.83
N LYS A 75 4.12 -17.00 5.09
CA LYS A 75 5.18 -16.04 5.49
C LYS A 75 5.06 -14.74 4.70
N ILE A 76 5.12 -13.61 5.40
CA ILE A 76 4.94 -12.28 4.82
C ILE A 76 6.11 -11.39 5.22
N VAL A 77 6.70 -10.73 4.23
CA VAL A 77 7.62 -9.60 4.43
C VAL A 77 6.84 -8.32 4.21
N ASP A 78 6.71 -7.53 5.27
CA ASP A 78 5.96 -6.29 5.30
C ASP A 78 6.93 -5.09 5.28
N LEU A 79 6.99 -4.37 4.16
CA LEU A 79 7.81 -3.16 3.98
C LEU A 79 7.01 -1.87 4.18
N THR A 80 5.79 -1.99 4.71
CA THR A 80 4.81 -0.90 4.74
C THR A 80 4.94 0.00 5.96
N ARG A 81 4.29 1.16 5.87
CA ARG A 81 4.31 2.21 6.90
C ARG A 81 2.94 2.85 7.03
N ILE A 82 2.75 3.56 8.14
CA ILE A 82 1.56 4.38 8.42
C ILE A 82 0.33 3.50 8.68
N ILE A 83 -0.68 3.45 7.79
CA ILE A 83 -1.97 2.81 8.11
C ILE A 83 -2.46 1.84 7.03
N ALA A 84 -2.70 2.31 5.79
CA ALA A 84 -3.41 1.53 4.76
C ALA A 84 -2.84 0.13 4.50
N ALA A 85 -1.57 0.05 4.11
CA ALA A 85 -0.93 -1.23 3.85
C ALA A 85 -0.57 -2.03 5.14
N PRO A 86 -0.19 -1.40 6.28
CA PRO A 86 -0.07 -2.09 7.56
C PRO A 86 -1.36 -2.75 8.06
N VAL A 87 -2.55 -2.20 7.79
CA VAL A 87 -3.84 -2.82 8.10
C VAL A 87 -3.94 -4.18 7.42
N VAL A 88 -3.60 -4.26 6.13
CA VAL A 88 -3.63 -5.52 5.37
C VAL A 88 -2.73 -6.58 6.02
N SER A 89 -1.47 -6.26 6.30
CA SER A 89 -0.56 -7.23 6.90
C SER A 89 -0.92 -7.58 8.35
N ARG A 90 -1.59 -6.68 9.08
CA ARG A 90 -2.13 -6.94 10.43
C ARG A 90 -3.28 -7.93 10.37
N ASP A 91 -4.23 -7.74 9.46
CA ASP A 91 -5.36 -8.67 9.26
C ASP A 91 -4.85 -10.08 8.89
N LEU A 92 -3.82 -10.16 8.05
CA LEU A 92 -3.19 -11.43 7.69
C LEU A 92 -2.51 -12.11 8.90
N ALA A 93 -1.86 -11.33 9.77
CA ALA A 93 -1.27 -11.83 11.02
C ALA A 93 -2.35 -12.36 11.98
N GLU A 94 -3.47 -11.66 12.12
CA GLU A 94 -4.61 -12.09 12.95
C GLU A 94 -5.22 -13.41 12.47
N MET A 95 -5.26 -13.62 11.14
CA MET A 95 -5.65 -14.89 10.52
C MET A 95 -4.57 -15.98 10.61
N GLY A 96 -3.43 -15.70 11.23
CA GLY A 96 -2.41 -16.67 11.61
C GLY A 96 -1.13 -16.65 10.79
N ALA A 97 -0.99 -15.75 9.80
CA ALA A 97 0.23 -15.61 9.01
C ALA A 97 1.42 -15.15 9.85
N SER A 98 2.62 -15.53 9.44
CA SER A 98 3.87 -15.06 10.06
C SER A 98 4.36 -13.81 9.35
N VAL A 99 4.25 -12.66 10.01
CA VAL A 99 4.55 -11.35 9.39
C VAL A 99 5.82 -10.75 9.98
N MET A 100 6.84 -10.56 9.15
CA MET A 100 8.06 -9.83 9.48
C MET A 100 7.99 -8.43 8.88
N ARG A 101 7.74 -7.44 9.72
CA ARG A 101 7.79 -6.02 9.36
C ARG A 101 9.23 -5.53 9.37
N VAL A 102 9.65 -4.92 8.27
CA VAL A 102 10.99 -4.36 8.10
C VAL A 102 10.91 -2.84 8.15
N THR A 103 11.65 -2.22 9.05
CA THR A 103 11.77 -0.76 9.16
C THR A 103 13.23 -0.34 9.25
N SER A 104 13.51 0.96 9.36
CA SER A 104 14.84 1.51 9.60
C SER A 104 14.73 2.75 10.49
N ALA A 105 15.79 3.07 11.24
CA ALA A 105 15.86 4.29 12.06
C ALA A 105 15.97 5.54 11.20
N ASN A 106 16.40 5.37 9.95
CA ASN A 106 16.49 6.45 8.96
C ASN A 106 15.13 6.74 8.30
N ILE A 107 14.08 6.01 8.70
CA ILE A 107 12.74 6.15 8.16
C ILE A 107 11.81 6.54 9.30
N THR A 108 11.04 7.62 9.12
CA THR A 108 10.05 8.04 10.12
C THR A 108 8.99 6.95 10.31
N ASP A 109 8.96 6.37 11.50
CA ASP A 109 7.96 5.40 11.91
C ASP A 109 7.01 6.04 12.93
N MET A 110 5.71 5.85 12.74
CA MET A 110 4.68 6.39 13.63
C MET A 110 4.39 5.37 14.73
N SER A 111 5.25 5.35 15.75
CA SER A 111 5.17 4.40 16.86
C SER A 111 3.83 4.43 17.61
N SER A 112 3.14 5.57 17.62
CA SER A 112 1.80 5.71 18.20
C SER A 112 0.74 4.83 17.53
N LEU A 113 0.96 4.39 16.28
CA LEU A 113 0.04 3.51 15.56
C LEU A 113 0.31 2.02 15.82
N HIS A 114 1.46 1.68 16.41
CA HIS A 114 1.88 0.28 16.59
C HIS A 114 0.96 -0.54 17.48
N PRO A 115 0.35 0.00 18.56
CA PRO A 115 -0.57 -0.78 19.38
C PRO A 115 -1.76 -1.37 18.60
N ASP A 116 -2.19 -0.71 17.53
CA ASP A 116 -3.24 -1.20 16.65
C ASP A 116 -2.67 -2.00 15.46
N LEU A 117 -1.65 -1.46 14.79
CA LEU A 117 -1.25 -1.96 13.47
C LEU A 117 -0.13 -3.01 13.49
N ASN A 118 0.54 -3.24 14.61
CA ASN A 118 1.63 -4.21 14.72
C ASN A 118 1.24 -5.48 15.49
N TRP A 119 -0.05 -5.67 15.78
CA TRP A 119 -0.51 -6.88 16.45
C TRP A 119 -0.18 -8.13 15.63
N GLY A 120 0.40 -9.14 16.30
CA GLY A 120 0.80 -10.40 15.65
C GLY A 120 2.00 -10.33 14.71
N LYS A 121 2.67 -9.16 14.59
CA LYS A 121 3.85 -8.98 13.72
C LYS A 121 5.16 -9.00 14.50
N TRP A 122 6.20 -9.55 13.89
CA TRP A 122 7.58 -9.31 14.30
C TRP A 122 8.12 -8.07 13.60
N ASN A 123 9.06 -7.38 14.23
CA ASN A 123 9.72 -6.21 13.66
C ASN A 123 11.22 -6.48 13.58
N CYS A 124 11.84 -6.10 12.47
CA CYS A 124 13.28 -6.01 12.36
C CYS A 124 13.69 -4.68 11.73
N HIS A 125 14.95 -4.32 11.94
CA HIS A 125 15.53 -3.12 11.38
C HIS A 125 16.54 -3.49 10.30
N LEU A 126 16.35 -2.98 9.08
CA LEU A 126 17.29 -3.13 7.97
C LEU A 126 17.47 -1.79 7.27
N ASP A 127 18.70 -1.30 7.20
CA ASP A 127 19.04 -0.09 6.43
C ASP A 127 19.43 -0.46 5.00
N LEU A 128 18.53 -0.20 4.05
CA LEU A 128 18.73 -0.54 2.63
C LEU A 128 19.76 0.34 1.91
N THR A 129 20.48 1.21 2.62
CA THR A 129 21.72 1.82 2.12
C THR A 129 22.94 0.91 2.30
N ARG A 130 22.86 -0.10 3.19
CA ARG A 130 23.93 -1.05 3.48
C ARG A 130 23.70 -2.37 2.75
N ASP A 131 24.70 -2.85 2.02
CA ASP A 131 24.56 -4.08 1.23
C ASP A 131 24.33 -5.33 2.09
N GLU A 132 24.88 -5.38 3.31
CA GLU A 132 24.63 -6.44 4.28
C GLU A 132 23.15 -6.56 4.65
N ASP A 133 22.48 -5.43 4.87
CA ASP A 133 21.07 -5.40 5.24
C ASP A 133 20.16 -5.67 4.04
N LYS A 134 20.57 -5.27 2.83
CA LYS A 134 19.92 -5.72 1.59
C LYS A 134 19.97 -7.24 1.47
N GLU A 135 21.10 -7.88 1.78
CA GLU A 135 21.19 -9.34 1.69
C GLU A 135 20.31 -10.05 2.72
N LYS A 136 20.18 -9.50 3.94
CA LYS A 136 19.21 -9.99 4.93
C LYS A 136 17.78 -9.86 4.41
N LEU A 137 17.43 -8.75 3.77
CA LEU A 137 16.11 -8.60 3.16
C LEU A 137 15.88 -9.61 2.02
N ARG A 138 16.88 -9.83 1.15
CA ARG A 138 16.80 -10.87 0.12
C ARG A 138 16.58 -12.26 0.73
N ALA A 139 17.26 -12.57 1.83
CA ALA A 139 17.06 -13.83 2.54
C ALA A 139 15.63 -13.97 3.09
N LEU A 140 15.07 -12.92 3.68
CA LEU A 140 13.67 -12.88 4.12
C LEU A 140 12.71 -13.10 2.94
N ILE A 141 12.91 -12.40 1.82
CA ILE A 141 12.05 -12.50 0.62
C ILE A 141 12.13 -13.90 0.00
N ARG A 142 13.32 -14.52 -0.05
CA ARG A 142 13.49 -15.88 -0.57
C ARG A 142 12.66 -16.92 0.18
N ASP A 143 12.41 -16.70 1.47
CA ASP A 143 11.58 -17.59 2.32
C ASP A 143 10.11 -17.15 2.41
N ALA A 144 9.78 -15.91 2.00
CA ALA A 144 8.44 -15.37 2.06
C ALA A 144 7.51 -15.93 0.96
N ASP A 145 6.21 -15.89 1.21
CA ASP A 145 5.16 -16.18 0.23
C ASP A 145 4.51 -14.89 -0.29
N VAL A 146 4.54 -13.83 0.52
CA VAL A 146 4.03 -12.49 0.16
C VAL A 146 5.05 -11.42 0.53
N VAL A 147 5.28 -10.47 -0.37
CA VAL A 147 5.93 -9.19 -0.06
C VAL A 147 4.90 -8.10 -0.20
N VAL A 148 4.80 -7.22 0.80
CA VAL A 148 3.87 -6.10 0.83
C VAL A 148 4.66 -4.80 0.86
N ASP A 149 4.36 -3.86 -0.04
CA ASP A 149 4.91 -2.49 0.03
C ASP A 149 3.86 -1.42 -0.30
N GLY A 150 4.04 -0.24 0.32
CA GLY A 150 3.17 0.94 0.15
C GLY A 150 3.95 2.14 -0.38
N TYR A 151 5.07 1.92 -1.09
CA TYR A 151 5.91 3.02 -1.57
C TYR A 151 5.45 3.53 -2.93
N ARG A 152 5.81 4.79 -3.23
CA ARG A 152 5.57 5.38 -4.56
C ARG A 152 6.19 4.48 -5.64
N PRO A 153 5.54 4.33 -6.81
CA PRO A 153 6.07 3.47 -7.86
C PRO A 153 7.53 3.81 -8.20
N GLY A 154 8.39 2.78 -8.19
CA GLY A 154 9.83 2.91 -8.47
C GLY A 154 10.72 3.26 -7.27
N SER A 155 10.16 3.52 -6.07
CA SER A 155 10.96 3.91 -4.90
C SER A 155 11.93 2.83 -4.44
N MET A 156 11.55 1.56 -4.60
CA MET A 156 12.36 0.40 -4.19
C MET A 156 13.38 -0.03 -5.24
N ASP A 157 13.26 0.45 -6.47
CA ASP A 157 14.12 0.06 -7.60
C ASP A 157 15.58 0.45 -7.34
N LYS A 158 15.81 1.65 -6.78
CA LYS A 158 17.15 2.13 -6.40
C LYS A 158 17.82 1.28 -5.31
N HIS A 159 17.04 0.48 -4.58
CA HIS A 159 17.54 -0.44 -3.56
C HIS A 159 17.66 -1.89 -4.08
N GLY A 160 17.28 -2.16 -5.33
CA GLY A 160 17.29 -3.49 -5.93
C GLY A 160 16.14 -4.39 -5.44
N PHE A 161 14.97 -3.78 -5.15
CA PHE A 161 13.75 -4.47 -4.74
C PHE A 161 12.55 -4.00 -5.56
N SER A 162 12.75 -3.77 -6.86
CA SER A 162 11.64 -3.60 -7.80
C SER A 162 10.80 -4.89 -7.86
N ARG A 163 9.61 -4.81 -8.48
CA ARG A 163 8.78 -6.00 -8.73
C ARG A 163 9.57 -7.10 -9.44
N GLN A 164 10.37 -6.73 -10.45
CA GLN A 164 11.15 -7.70 -11.21
C GLN A 164 12.28 -8.29 -10.35
N ASP A 165 12.96 -7.48 -9.54
CA ASP A 165 14.00 -7.97 -8.63
C ASP A 165 13.43 -8.99 -7.64
N ILE A 166 12.24 -8.73 -7.08
CA ILE A 166 11.56 -9.66 -6.17
C ILE A 166 11.23 -10.98 -6.88
N PHE A 167 10.73 -10.92 -8.12
CA PHE A 167 10.38 -12.12 -8.88
C PHE A 167 11.63 -12.91 -9.29
N ASP A 168 12.69 -12.22 -9.71
CA ASP A 168 13.96 -12.84 -10.08
C ASP A 168 14.64 -13.51 -8.88
N LEU A 169 14.50 -12.97 -7.66
CA LEU A 169 15.01 -13.57 -6.42
C LEU A 169 14.40 -14.94 -6.12
N VAL A 170 13.18 -15.20 -6.59
CA VAL A 170 12.43 -16.42 -6.29
C VAL A 170 12.17 -17.30 -7.50
N LYS A 171 12.62 -16.92 -8.70
CA LYS A 171 12.29 -17.60 -9.97
C LYS A 171 12.59 -19.11 -9.98
N ASP A 172 13.61 -19.54 -9.24
CA ASP A 172 14.06 -20.93 -9.17
C ASP A 172 13.34 -21.75 -8.08
N ARG A 173 12.38 -21.15 -7.36
CA ARG A 173 11.55 -21.86 -6.37
C ARG A 173 10.50 -22.74 -7.05
N GLN A 174 10.11 -23.80 -6.34
CA GLN A 174 8.98 -24.66 -6.74
C GLN A 174 7.61 -23.96 -6.67
N ARG A 175 7.53 -22.80 -6.00
CA ARG A 175 6.31 -22.01 -5.83
C ARG A 175 6.57 -20.52 -6.04
N GLY A 176 5.57 -19.83 -6.55
CA GLY A 176 5.61 -18.39 -6.80
C GLY A 176 5.54 -17.54 -5.54
N ILE A 177 5.56 -16.22 -5.76
CA ILE A 177 5.43 -15.19 -4.72
C ILE A 177 4.31 -14.22 -5.11
N ILE A 178 3.64 -13.66 -4.10
CA ILE A 178 2.70 -12.55 -4.29
C ILE A 178 3.40 -11.26 -3.91
N HIS A 179 3.39 -10.28 -4.81
CA HIS A 179 3.83 -8.92 -4.53
C HIS A 179 2.62 -8.00 -4.43
N LEU A 180 2.21 -7.68 -3.21
CA LEU A 180 1.09 -6.78 -2.93
C LEU A 180 1.60 -5.35 -2.84
N ARG A 181 0.98 -4.46 -3.61
CA ARG A 181 1.37 -3.05 -3.68
C ARG A 181 0.16 -2.16 -3.44
N GLU A 182 0.33 -1.18 -2.58
CA GLU A 182 -0.68 -0.17 -2.26
C GLU A 182 -0.12 1.23 -2.56
N ASN A 183 -0.97 2.14 -3.08
CA ASN A 183 -0.61 3.53 -3.24
C ASN A 183 -1.86 4.44 -3.29
N CYS A 184 -1.67 5.73 -2.99
CA CYS A 184 -2.72 6.74 -2.86
C CYS A 184 -3.48 7.09 -4.16
N TYR A 185 -2.85 7.06 -5.33
CA TYR A 185 -3.41 7.56 -6.60
C TYR A 185 -3.79 6.45 -7.60
N GLY A 186 -3.65 5.18 -7.21
CA GLY A 186 -3.82 4.05 -8.11
C GLY A 186 -2.67 3.89 -9.11
N TRP A 187 -2.86 2.98 -10.06
CA TRP A 187 -1.83 2.56 -11.03
C TRP A 187 -2.05 3.12 -12.44
N HIS A 188 -2.99 4.07 -12.58
CA HIS A 188 -3.43 4.58 -13.87
C HIS A 188 -3.57 6.11 -13.85
N GLY A 189 -3.51 6.71 -15.03
CA GLY A 189 -3.65 8.15 -15.24
C GLY A 189 -2.42 8.98 -14.86
N PRO A 190 -2.49 10.31 -15.03
CA PRO A 190 -1.33 11.19 -14.93
C PRO A 190 -0.74 11.29 -13.52
N TRP A 191 -1.54 11.09 -12.46
CA TRP A 191 -1.10 11.28 -11.07
C TRP A 191 -0.53 10.02 -10.41
N GLN A 192 -0.44 8.87 -11.12
CA GLN A 192 0.00 7.58 -10.57
C GLN A 192 1.39 7.59 -9.89
N LYS A 193 2.27 8.56 -10.21
CA LYS A 193 3.61 8.69 -9.63
C LYS A 193 3.67 9.66 -8.44
N ARG A 194 2.57 10.36 -8.14
CA ARG A 194 2.51 11.31 -7.03
C ARG A 194 2.49 10.57 -5.70
N GLY A 195 3.05 11.22 -4.67
CA GLY A 195 2.94 10.71 -3.31
C GLY A 195 1.68 11.22 -2.66
N GLY A 196 1.06 10.41 -1.81
CA GLY A 196 -0.08 10.86 -1.03
C GLY A 196 -0.24 10.08 0.27
N TRP A 197 -1.12 10.63 1.08
CA TRP A 197 -1.65 10.05 2.31
C TRP A 197 -3.17 10.11 2.20
N GLN A 198 -3.91 9.49 3.13
CA GLN A 198 -5.36 9.57 3.09
C GLN A 198 -5.90 10.99 2.92
N GLN A 199 -5.37 11.99 3.63
CA GLN A 199 -5.89 13.36 3.55
C GLN A 199 -5.81 13.92 2.12
N ILE A 200 -4.80 13.49 1.37
CA ILE A 200 -4.62 13.81 -0.04
C ILE A 200 -5.63 13.05 -0.89
N SER A 201 -5.82 11.76 -0.64
CA SER A 201 -6.87 10.96 -1.29
C SER A 201 -8.25 11.58 -1.10
N ASP A 202 -8.60 11.92 0.15
CA ASP A 202 -9.90 12.48 0.53
C ASP A 202 -10.17 13.82 -0.16
N ALA A 203 -9.15 14.69 -0.25
CA ALA A 203 -9.25 15.95 -0.99
C ALA A 203 -9.29 15.74 -2.51
N CYS A 204 -8.59 14.72 -3.02
CA CYS A 204 -8.49 14.41 -4.44
C CYS A 204 -9.82 13.89 -5.02
N CYS A 205 -10.59 13.11 -4.25
CA CYS A 205 -11.83 12.48 -4.75
C CYS A 205 -13.14 13.12 -4.22
N GLY A 206 -13.03 14.24 -3.52
CA GLY A 206 -14.17 15.03 -3.03
C GLY A 206 -14.76 14.61 -1.70
N VAL A 207 -14.14 13.66 -1.01
CA VAL A 207 -14.52 13.29 0.36
C VAL A 207 -14.37 14.50 1.30
N SER A 208 -13.30 15.28 1.19
CA SER A 208 -13.10 16.44 2.07
C SER A 208 -14.16 17.53 1.87
N LEU A 209 -14.62 17.76 0.63
CA LEU A 209 -15.72 18.69 0.35
C LEU A 209 -17.06 18.15 0.83
N ALA A 210 -17.33 16.85 0.64
CA ALA A 210 -18.53 16.21 1.15
C ALA A 210 -18.59 16.27 2.69
N TYR A 211 -17.45 16.08 3.35
CA TYR A 211 -17.33 16.16 4.79
C TYR A 211 -17.57 17.59 5.31
N GLY A 212 -16.96 18.59 4.67
CA GLY A 212 -17.23 20.01 4.98
C GLY A 212 -18.71 20.37 4.84
N LYS A 213 -19.34 19.95 3.74
CA LYS A 213 -20.78 20.14 3.53
C LYS A 213 -21.64 19.48 4.62
N ALA A 214 -21.28 18.26 5.05
CA ALA A 214 -21.99 17.57 6.13
C ALA A 214 -21.86 18.30 7.48
N MET A 215 -20.79 19.07 7.67
CA MET A 215 -20.60 19.96 8.82
C MET A 215 -21.28 21.32 8.67
N GLY A 216 -21.96 21.59 7.55
CA GLY A 216 -22.57 22.89 7.26
C GLY A 216 -21.59 23.96 6.79
N LEU A 217 -20.42 23.56 6.28
CA LEU A 217 -19.36 24.44 5.79
C LEU A 217 -19.30 24.41 4.25
N ASP A 218 -18.88 25.53 3.65
CA ASP A 218 -18.64 25.67 2.21
C ASP A 218 -17.13 25.64 1.89
N GLU A 219 -16.42 24.72 2.53
CA GLU A 219 -14.98 24.52 2.34
C GLU A 219 -14.62 23.04 2.54
N ALA A 220 -13.45 22.65 2.02
CA ALA A 220 -12.95 21.29 2.19
C ALA A 220 -12.46 21.08 3.62
N VAL A 221 -12.96 20.04 4.28
CA VAL A 221 -12.54 19.64 5.63
C VAL A 221 -12.03 18.23 5.60
N THR A 222 -10.79 18.03 6.02
CA THR A 222 -10.19 16.70 6.13
C THR A 222 -10.94 15.88 7.20
N PRO A 223 -11.42 14.66 6.87
CA PRO A 223 -12.01 13.78 7.86
C PRO A 223 -11.08 13.53 9.05
N VAL A 224 -11.64 13.51 10.26
CA VAL A 224 -10.87 13.36 11.50
C VAL A 224 -10.25 11.97 11.61
N PHE A 225 -11.00 10.94 11.20
CA PHE A 225 -10.55 9.56 11.26
C PHE A 225 -9.95 9.12 9.93
N PRO A 226 -8.92 8.25 9.97
CA PRO A 226 -8.29 7.66 8.80
C PRO A 226 -9.19 6.60 8.10
N ASN A 227 -10.42 6.97 7.76
CA ASN A 227 -11.41 6.10 7.14
C ASN A 227 -10.91 5.45 5.85
N SER A 228 -10.25 6.19 4.96
CA SER A 228 -9.77 5.67 3.67
C SER A 228 -8.60 4.70 3.81
N ASP A 229 -7.83 4.81 4.89
CA ASP A 229 -6.73 3.88 5.19
C ASP A 229 -7.26 2.58 5.82
N TYR A 230 -8.26 2.64 6.72
CA TYR A 230 -8.85 1.42 7.34
C TYR A 230 -9.89 0.74 6.46
N TRP A 231 -10.65 1.53 5.72
CA TRP A 231 -11.70 1.08 4.82
C TRP A 231 -11.36 1.57 3.42
N TYR A 232 -11.21 0.65 2.47
CA TYR A 232 -11.28 1.04 1.06
C TYR A 232 -12.60 1.77 0.88
N VAL A 233 -12.56 3.11 0.68
CA VAL A 233 -13.76 3.93 0.47
C VAL A 233 -14.55 3.24 -0.63
N PRO A 234 -15.68 2.59 -0.31
CA PRO A 234 -16.36 1.82 -1.32
C PRO A 234 -16.81 2.80 -2.37
N ARG A 235 -16.67 2.42 -3.65
CA ARG A 235 -17.19 3.15 -4.81
C ARG A 235 -18.65 3.64 -4.64
N PHE A 236 -19.39 3.00 -3.72
CA PHE A 236 -20.72 3.40 -3.23
C PHE A 236 -20.82 4.82 -2.64
N LEU A 237 -19.76 5.38 -2.05
CA LEU A 237 -19.79 6.75 -1.52
C LEU A 237 -19.47 7.82 -2.59
N MET A 238 -18.89 7.41 -3.72
CA MET A 238 -18.33 8.33 -4.71
C MET A 238 -19.15 8.47 -5.99
N ARG A 239 -20.20 7.66 -6.21
CA ARG A 239 -21.14 7.89 -7.32
C ARG A 239 -22.57 7.93 -6.80
N PRO A 240 -23.29 9.07 -6.95
CA PRO A 240 -24.74 9.02 -7.00
C PRO A 240 -25.14 8.09 -8.16
N LYS A 241 -26.17 7.27 -7.94
CA LYS A 241 -26.82 6.55 -9.04
C LYS A 241 -27.40 7.53 -10.06
#